data_AF-A0A4S1ZCJ4-F1
#
_entry.id   AF-A0A4S1ZCJ4-F1
#
_cell.length_a   1.000
_cell.length_b   1.000
_cell.length_c   1.000
_cell.angle_alpha   90.00
_cell.angle_beta   90.00
_cell.angle_gamma   90.00
#
_symmetry.space_group_name_H-M   'P 1'
#
loop_
_entity.id
_entity.type
_entity.pdbx_description
1 polymer ?
#
loop_
_entity_poly.entity_id
_entity_poly.type
_entity_poly.pdbx_seq_one_letter_code
_entity_poly.pdbx_strand_id
1 'polypeptide(L)'
;MINKGDRVTVKISRDLLIMGLGPLIGKGGVVTQPMTKHKTPGAMVKVDEKFMDYSLWFIPIKSISVNKTNSRQNKIKMLKEAVL
;
A
#
# COMPACT_ATOMS: atom_id res chain seq x y z
N MET A 1 -9.93 -5.46 3.00
CA MET A 1 -9.55 -5.74 1.60
C MET A 1 -8.73 -4.56 1.11
N ILE A 2 -7.57 -4.81 0.50
CA ILE A 2 -6.69 -3.76 -0.04
C ILE A 2 -6.94 -3.65 -1.54
N ASN A 3 -7.15 -2.44 -2.03
CA ASN A 3 -7.42 -2.14 -3.43
C ASN A 3 -6.39 -1.17 -3.98
N LYS A 4 -6.28 -1.13 -5.31
CA LYS A 4 -5.54 -0.07 -6.00
C LYS A 4 -6.14 1.30 -5.61
N GLY A 5 -5.27 2.25 -5.30
CA GLY A 5 -5.64 3.61 -4.89
C GLY A 5 -5.92 3.76 -3.38
N ASP A 6 -5.86 2.69 -2.58
CA ASP A 6 -5.96 2.83 -1.13
C ASP A 6 -4.73 3.58 -0.59
N ARG A 7 -4.98 4.59 0.25
CA ARG A 7 -3.91 5.21 1.06
C ARG A 7 -3.59 4.32 2.23
N VAL A 8 -2.29 4.12 2.44
CA VAL A 8 -1.78 3.20 3.44
C VAL A 8 -0.66 3.81 4.25
N THR A 9 -0.46 3.26 5.43
CA THR A 9 0.73 3.49 6.27
C THR A 9 1.42 2.15 6.47
N VAL A 10 2.74 2.11 6.31
CA VAL A 10 3.54 0.92 6.57
C VAL A 10 3.72 0.75 8.08
N LYS A 11 3.38 -0.42 8.61
CA LYS A 11 3.53 -0.77 10.02
C LYS A 11 4.55 -1.89 10.21
N ILE A 12 5.10 -1.97 11.40
CA ILE A 12 6.04 -3.04 11.78
C ILE A 12 5.38 -4.42 11.62
N SER A 13 6.12 -5.34 11.02
CA SER A 13 5.78 -6.76 11.00
C SER A 13 7.06 -7.59 10.82
N ARG A 14 7.03 -8.87 11.24
CA ARG A 14 8.17 -9.78 11.07
C ARG A 14 8.59 -9.91 9.60
N ASP A 15 7.62 -10.02 8.70
CA ASP A 15 7.87 -10.19 7.25
C ASP A 15 8.57 -8.96 6.67
N LEU A 16 8.20 -7.75 7.12
CA LEU A 16 8.84 -6.50 6.69
C LEU A 16 10.31 -6.45 7.10
N LEU A 17 10.61 -6.86 8.35
CA LEU A 17 11.95 -6.85 8.90
C LEU A 17 12.85 -7.90 8.22
N ILE A 18 12.32 -9.09 7.95
CA ILE A 18 13.04 -10.15 7.20
C ILE A 18 13.41 -9.66 5.79
N MET A 19 12.58 -8.83 5.17
CA MET A 19 12.84 -8.24 3.85
C MET A 19 13.79 -7.02 3.88
N GLY A 20 14.31 -6.62 5.05
CA GLY A 20 15.17 -5.44 5.18
C GLY A 20 14.44 -4.10 4.98
N LEU A 21 13.10 -4.11 4.98
CA LEU A 21 12.26 -2.94 4.72
C LEU A 21 11.88 -2.18 6.00
N GLY A 22 12.61 -2.40 7.09
CA GLY A 22 12.43 -1.68 8.36
C GLY A 22 12.40 -0.16 8.23
N PRO A 23 13.25 0.48 7.40
CA PRO A 23 13.22 1.93 7.19
C PRO A 23 11.93 2.48 6.56
N LEU A 24 11.06 1.63 6.02
CA LEU A 24 9.75 2.04 5.49
C LEU A 24 8.68 2.15 6.59
N ILE A 25 8.93 1.67 7.82
CA ILE A 25 7.97 1.73 8.92
C ILE A 25 7.58 3.20 9.19
N GLY A 26 6.27 3.44 9.31
CA GLY A 26 5.70 4.78 9.52
C GLY A 26 5.49 5.57 8.23
N LYS A 27 6.09 5.19 7.10
CA LYS A 27 5.90 5.90 5.84
C LYS A 27 4.51 5.68 5.27
N GLY A 28 3.95 6.76 4.73
CA GLY A 28 2.71 6.77 3.97
C GLY A 28 2.93 6.40 2.50
N GLY A 29 1.85 5.98 1.84
CA GLY A 29 1.86 5.78 0.40
C GLY A 29 0.50 5.38 -0.16
N VAL A 30 0.50 5.07 -1.45
CA VAL A 30 -0.68 4.64 -2.20
C VAL A 30 -0.43 3.27 -2.82
N VAL A 31 -1.39 2.37 -2.67
CA VAL A 31 -1.35 1.06 -3.32
C VAL A 31 -1.51 1.22 -4.83
N THR A 32 -0.51 0.81 -5.60
CA THR A 32 -0.57 0.81 -7.07
C THR A 32 -1.07 -0.53 -7.61
N GLN A 33 -0.75 -1.63 -6.93
CA GLN A 33 -1.16 -2.96 -7.31
C GLN A 33 -1.36 -3.86 -6.06
N PRO A 34 -2.59 -4.28 -5.74
CA PRO A 34 -2.81 -5.29 -4.71
C PRO A 34 -2.38 -6.67 -5.20
N MET A 35 -1.67 -7.43 -4.37
CA MET A 35 -1.14 -8.76 -4.69
C MET A 35 -1.62 -9.78 -3.65
N THR A 36 -2.94 -10.00 -3.59
CA THR A 36 -3.59 -10.81 -2.55
C THR A 36 -3.50 -12.33 -2.78
N LYS A 37 -3.28 -12.76 -4.04
CA LYS A 37 -3.17 -14.18 -4.43
C LYS A 37 -1.73 -14.69 -4.57
N HIS A 38 -0.73 -13.88 -4.19
CA HIS A 38 0.68 -14.23 -4.31
C HIS A 38 1.13 -15.13 -3.13
N LYS A 39 2.18 -15.94 -3.31
CA LYS A 39 2.76 -16.80 -2.24
C LYS A 39 3.06 -16.01 -0.96
N THR A 40 3.47 -14.76 -1.15
CA THR A 40 3.54 -13.75 -0.08
C THR A 40 2.51 -12.67 -0.40
N PRO A 41 1.33 -12.67 0.26
CA PRO A 41 0.33 -11.64 0.03
C PRO A 41 0.83 -10.26 0.42
N GLY A 42 0.52 -9.25 -0.38
CA GLY A 42 0.97 -7.87 -0.15
C GLY A 42 0.42 -6.90 -1.17
N ALA A 43 1.13 -5.81 -1.37
CA ALA A 43 0.83 -4.83 -2.40
C ALA A 43 2.09 -4.08 -2.83
N MET A 44 2.12 -3.65 -4.08
CA MET A 44 3.02 -2.60 -4.53
C MET A 44 2.50 -1.26 -4.01
N VAL A 45 3.33 -0.55 -3.25
CA VAL A 45 3.01 0.74 -2.65
C VAL A 45 3.96 1.78 -3.22
N LYS A 46 3.40 2.84 -3.81
CA LYS A 46 4.15 4.06 -4.10
C LYS A 46 4.23 4.87 -2.80
N VAL A 47 5.39 4.87 -2.15
CA VAL A 47 5.63 5.63 -0.92
C VAL A 47 5.70 7.13 -1.23
N ASP A 48 5.24 7.96 -0.29
CA ASP A 48 5.20 9.42 -0.47
C ASP A 48 6.61 10.02 -0.52
N GLU A 49 7.54 9.46 0.25
CA GLU A 49 8.95 9.83 0.27
C GLU A 49 9.82 8.70 -0.27
N LYS A 50 10.77 9.04 -1.15
CA LYS A 50 11.74 8.08 -1.66
C LYS A 50 12.52 7.41 -0.52
N PHE A 51 12.81 6.14 -0.72
CA PHE A 51 13.74 5.37 0.10
C PHE A 51 14.71 4.69 -0.84
N MET A 52 16.02 4.82 -0.61
CA MET A 52 17.07 4.31 -1.51
C MET A 52 16.85 4.71 -2.98
N ASP A 53 16.46 5.96 -3.24
CA ASP A 53 16.10 6.48 -4.58
C ASP A 53 14.85 5.90 -5.25
N TYR A 54 14.24 4.87 -4.67
CA TYR A 54 13.01 4.25 -5.17
C TYR A 54 11.78 4.75 -4.41
N SER A 55 10.71 5.00 -5.15
CA SER A 55 9.40 5.34 -4.60
C SER A 55 8.42 4.17 -4.61
N LEU A 56 8.76 3.02 -5.21
CA LEU A 56 7.84 1.90 -5.40
C LEU A 56 8.39 0.66 -4.72
N TRP A 57 7.64 0.13 -3.76
CA TRP A 57 8.08 -0.97 -2.92
C TRP A 57 6.99 -2.03 -2.76
N PHE A 58 7.39 -3.29 -2.75
CA PHE A 58 6.51 -4.36 -2.32
C PHE A 58 6.41 -4.34 -0.79
N ILE A 59 5.20 -4.25 -0.26
CA ILE A 59 4.93 -4.27 1.18
C ILE A 59 4.07 -5.50 1.51
N PRO A 60 4.51 -6.37 2.43
CA PRO A 60 3.72 -7.52 2.88
C PRO A 60 2.38 -7.09 3.49
N ILE A 61 1.33 -7.89 3.30
CA ILE A 61 -0.03 -7.52 3.73
C ILE A 61 -0.12 -7.22 5.23
N LYS A 62 0.64 -7.96 6.04
CA LYS A 62 0.70 -7.79 7.51
C LYS A 62 1.38 -6.49 7.92
N SER A 63 2.09 -5.84 7.01
CA SER A 63 2.78 -4.57 7.21
C SER A 63 1.99 -3.38 6.67
N ILE A 64 0.77 -3.59 6.16
CA ILE A 64 -0.06 -2.53 5.60
C ILE A 64 -1.20 -2.17 6.56
N SER A 65 -1.34 -0.88 6.85
CA SER A 65 -2.52 -0.30 7.50
C SER A 65 -3.24 0.59 6.49
N VAL A 66 -4.50 0.29 6.16
CA VAL A 66 -5.30 1.10 5.23
C VAL A 66 -6.01 2.24 5.97
N ASN A 67 -5.82 3.47 5.50
CA ASN A 67 -6.46 4.66 6.06
C ASN A 67 -7.89 4.76 5.54
N LYS A 68 -8.85 4.16 6.27
CA LYS A 68 -10.25 3.97 5.87
C LYS A 68 -11.03 5.27 5.60
N THR A 69 -10.53 6.43 6.01
CA THR A 69 -11.17 7.74 5.75
C THR A 69 -11.22 8.10 4.26
N ASN A 70 -10.24 7.66 3.45
CA ASN A 70 -10.17 8.01 2.02
C ASN A 70 -10.68 6.91 1.06
N SER A 71 -10.79 5.65 1.50
CA SER A 71 -11.24 4.55 0.63
C SER A 71 -12.69 4.72 0.15
N ARG A 72 -13.57 5.36 0.94
CA ARG A 72 -14.94 5.68 0.51
C ARG A 72 -14.95 6.75 -0.59
N GLN A 73 -14.14 7.79 -0.45
CA GLN A 73 -14.05 8.89 -1.43
C GLN A 73 -13.42 8.44 -2.75
N ASN A 74 -12.33 7.65 -2.71
CA ASN A 74 -11.72 7.10 -3.92
C ASN A 74 -12.62 6.09 -4.63
N LYS A 75 -13.35 5.24 -3.90
CA LYS A 75 -14.34 4.33 -4.51
C LYS A 75 -15.46 5.11 -5.20
N ILE A 76 -15.96 6.18 -4.58
CA ILE A 76 -16.97 7.06 -5.20
C ILE A 76 -16.41 7.78 -6.43
N LYS A 77 -15.17 8.27 -6.38
CA LYS A 77 -14.54 8.96 -7.51
C LYS A 77 -14.32 8.02 -8.71
N MET A 78 -13.78 6.81 -8.47
CA MET A 78 -13.60 5.81 -9.52
C MET A 78 -14.92 5.32 -10.11
N LEU A 79 -15.98 5.18 -9.31
CA LEU A 79 -17.31 4.83 -9.81
C LEU A 79 -17.90 5.92 -10.69
N LYS A 80 -17.62 7.20 -10.42
CA LYS A 80 -18.08 8.31 -11.27
C LYS A 80 -17.35 8.38 -12.61
N GLU A 81 -16.06 8.07 -12.63
CA GLU A 81 -15.23 8.08 -13.85
C GLU A 81 -15.50 6.87 -14.77
N ALA A 82 -16.02 5.76 -14.24
CA ALA A 82 -16.32 4.55 -15.03
C ALA A 82 -17.72 4.53 -15.68
N VAL A 83 -18.56 5.54 -15.46
CA VAL A 83 -19.93 5.65 -15.99
C VAL A 83 -20.06 6.79 -17.01
N LEU A 84 -18.94 7.35 -17.46
CA LEU A 84 -18.81 8.25 -18.61
C LEU A 84 -18.10 7.51 -19.74
#